data_AF-A0AAN7KAQ9-F1
#
_entry.id   AF-A0AAN7KAQ9-F1
#
_cell.length_a   1.000
_cell.length_b   1.000
_cell.length_c   1.000
_cell.angle_alpha   90.00
_cell.angle_beta   90.00
_cell.angle_gamma   90.00
#
_symmetry.space_group_name_H-M   'P 1'
#
loop_
_entity.id
_entity.type
_entity.pdbx_description
1 polymer ?
#
loop_
_entity_poly.entity_id
_entity_poly.type
_entity_poly.pdbx_seq_one_letter_code
_entity_poly.pdbx_strand_id
1 'polypeptide(L)' 'MDKVMRFSSNKEVGVFSESSCCLSYTVSVLLQEFGINPPVYEIDQDPDCREIERGLVKLGCTAPVPIVFIGGKLMGSTN' A
#
# COMPACT_ATOMS: atom_id res chain seq x y z
N MET A 1 -12.61 10.63 -7.55
CA MET A 1 -12.46 10.12 -6.17
C MET A 1 -11.05 9.62 -6.01
N ASP A 2 -10.41 9.94 -4.90
CA ASP A 2 -9.02 9.60 -4.61
C ASP A 2 -8.82 8.07 -4.58
N LYS A 3 -7.89 7.53 -5.40
CA LYS A 3 -7.65 6.08 -5.52
C LYS A 3 -7.20 5.48 -4.19
N VAL A 4 -6.39 6.22 -3.43
CA VAL A 4 -5.91 5.80 -2.11
C VAL A 4 -7.07 5.69 -1.14
N MET A 5 -8.02 6.63 -1.18
CA MET A 5 -9.22 6.58 -0.35
C MET A 5 -10.14 5.41 -0.68
N ARG A 6 -10.24 5.02 -1.95
CA ARG A 6 -10.99 3.81 -2.36
C ARG A 6 -10.31 2.55 -1.86
N PHE A 7 -8.99 2.48 -2.00
CA PHE A 7 -8.18 1.37 -1.51
C PHE A 7 -8.30 1.22 0.00
N SER A 8 -8.19 2.32 0.75
CA SER A 8 -8.32 2.31 2.21
C SER A 8 -9.76 2.13 2.70
N SER A 9 -10.78 2.39 1.89
CA SER A 9 -12.16 2.16 2.33
C SER A 9 -12.52 0.67 2.47
N ASN A 10 -11.72 -0.24 1.90
CA ASN A 10 -11.90 -1.67 2.13
C ASN A 10 -11.47 -2.02 3.57
N LYS A 11 -12.30 -2.80 4.27
CA LYS A 11 -12.08 -3.20 5.68
C LYS A 11 -11.01 -4.28 5.86
N GLU A 12 -10.31 -4.65 4.78
CA GLU A 12 -9.26 -5.65 4.76
C GLU A 12 -7.85 -5.02 4.93
N VAL A 13 -6.83 -5.88 4.98
CA VAL A 13 -5.42 -5.46 4.89
C VAL A 13 -5.12 -5.19 3.43
N GLY A 14 -4.38 -4.13 3.09
CA GLY A 14 -3.93 -3.85 1.72
C GLY A 14 -2.51 -3.28 1.71
N VAL A 15 -1.75 -3.58 0.65
CA VAL A 15 -0.36 -3.14 0.49
C VAL A 15 -0.20 -2.34 -0.80
N PHE A 16 0.34 -1.13 -0.72
CA PHE A 16 0.92 -0.47 -1.88
C PHE A 16 2.40 -0.86 -2.00
N SER A 17 2.82 -1.18 -3.22
CA SER A 17 4.14 -1.70 -3.59
C SER A 17 4.69 -0.95 -4.81
N GLU A 18 5.96 -1.17 -5.11
CA GLU A 18 6.54 -0.95 -6.43
C GLU A 18 7.11 -2.29 -6.94
N SER A 19 7.10 -2.52 -8.25
CA SER A 19 7.51 -3.80 -8.85
C SER A 19 8.96 -4.19 -8.53
N SER A 20 9.81 -3.22 -8.22
CA SER A 20 11.22 -3.43 -7.92
C SER A 20 11.55 -3.47 -6.42
N CYS A 21 10.54 -3.41 -5.53
CA CYS A 21 10.76 -3.34 -4.09
C CYS A 21 10.76 -4.73 -3.41
N CYS A 22 11.95 -5.18 -2.97
CA CYS A 22 12.11 -6.43 -2.22
C CYS A 22 11.42 -6.43 -0.84
N LEU A 23 11.31 -5.26 -0.20
CA LEU A 23 10.63 -5.13 1.08
C LEU A 23 9.12 -5.35 0.94
N SER A 24 8.52 -4.87 -0.14
CA SER A 24 7.11 -5.10 -0.43
C SER A 24 6.79 -6.57 -0.66
N TYR A 25 7.67 -7.31 -1.34
CA TYR A 25 7.55 -8.76 -1.44
C TYR A 25 7.59 -9.42 -0.06
N THR A 26 8.56 -9.03 0.78
CA THR A 26 8.74 -9.57 2.13
C THR A 26 7.50 -9.33 3.00
N VAL A 27 6.93 -8.13 2.99
CA VAL A 27 5.72 -7.78 3.74
C VAL A 27 4.50 -8.57 3.23
N SER A 28 4.36 -8.70 1.91
CA SER A 28 3.28 -9.50 1.30
C SER A 28 3.35 -10.97 1.74
N VAL A 29 4.54 -11.58 1.70
CA VAL A 29 4.76 -12.96 2.16
C VAL A 29 4.49 -13.08 3.66
N LEU A 30 4.99 -12.16 4.48
CA LEU A 30 4.76 -12.18 5.93
C LEU A 30 3.26 -12.18 6.26
N LEU A 31 2.47 -11.34 5.58
CA LEU A 31 1.02 -11.31 5.75
C LEU A 31 0.38 -12.65 5.35
N GLN A 32 0.83 -13.26 4.25
CA GLN A 32 0.38 -14.59 3.81
C GLN A 32 0.69 -15.70 4.82
N GLU A 33 1.86 -15.66 5.45
CA GLU A 33 2.23 -16.60 6.53
C GLU A 33 1.31 -16.47 7.76
N PHE A 34 0.75 -15.28 8.00
CA PHE A 34 -0.29 -15.07 9.01
C PHE A 34 -1.71 -15.46 8.54
N GLY A 35 -1.85 -16.06 7.36
CA GLY A 35 -3.14 -16.43 6.77
C GLY A 35 -3.92 -15.26 6.18
N ILE A 36 -3.28 -14.11 5.99
CA ILE A 36 -3.89 -12.91 5.38
C ILE A 36 -3.47 -12.87 3.92
N ASN A 37 -4.42 -12.78 2.99
CA ASN A 37 -4.13 -12.59 1.57
C ASN A 37 -4.34 -11.11 1.19
N PRO A 38 -3.31 -10.25 1.32
CA PRO A 38 -3.48 -8.83 1.02
C PRO A 38 -3.56 -8.59 -0.50
N PRO A 39 -4.47 -7.75 -0.99
CA PRO A 39 -4.32 -7.14 -2.29
C PRO A 39 -3.06 -6.26 -2.30
N VAL A 40 -2.20 -6.51 -3.29
CA VAL A 40 -0.99 -5.74 -3.54
C VAL A 40 -1.25 -4.82 -4.73
N TYR A 41 -1.01 -3.53 -4.56
CA TYR A 41 -1.19 -2.51 -5.59
C TYR A 41 0.16 -1.93 -6.00
N GLU A 42 0.60 -2.20 -7.23
CA GLU A 42 1.87 -1.70 -7.76
C GLU A 42 1.70 -0.26 -8.27
N ILE A 43 2.29 0.69 -7.57
CA ILE A 43 2.16 2.13 -7.86
C ILE A 43 2.86 2.48 -9.17
N ASP A 44 4.05 1.92 -9.41
CA ASP A 44 4.90 2.20 -10.58
C ASP A 44 4.35 1.66 -11.89
N GLN A 45 3.42 0.70 -11.82
CA GLN A 45 2.69 0.18 -12.99
C GLN A 45 1.36 0.88 -13.26
N ASP A 46 0.91 1.75 -12.35
CA ASP A 46 -0.37 2.44 -12.48
C ASP A 46 -0.24 3.72 -13.32
N PRO A 47 -1.11 3.96 -14.31
CA PRO A 47 -1.07 5.18 -15.13
C PRO A 47 -1.29 6.47 -14.32
N ASP A 48 -1.94 6.37 -13.15
CA ASP A 48 -2.20 7.46 -12.22
C ASP A 48 -1.24 7.44 -11.00
N CYS A 49 -0.07 6.80 -11.14
CA CYS A 49 1.01 6.72 -10.14
C CYS A 49 1.18 8.02 -9.33
N ARG A 50 1.34 9.16 -10.01
CA ARG A 50 1.53 10.47 -9.38
C ARG A 50 0.35 10.92 -8.50
N GLU A 51 -0.88 10.58 -8.89
CA GLU A 51 -2.06 10.91 -8.09
C GLU A 51 -2.12 10.05 -6.83
N ILE A 52 -1.73 8.77 -6.94
CA ILE A 52 -1.63 7.85 -5.82
C ILE A 52 -0.59 8.33 -4.81
N GLU A 53 0.62 8.64 -5.26
CA GLU A 53 1.69 9.20 -4.40
C GLU A 53 1.22 10.48 -3.69
N ARG A 54 0.56 11.38 -4.43
CA ARG A 54 0.03 12.61 -3.84
C ARG A 54 -1.08 12.34 -2.83
N GLY A 55 -1.92 11.33 -3.05
CA GLY A 55 -2.92 10.87 -2.09
C GLY A 55 -2.30 10.35 -0.81
N LEU A 56 -1.25 9.53 -0.93
CA LEU A 56 -0.49 8.99 0.21
C LEU A 56 0.18 10.10 1.03
N VAL A 57 0.78 11.09 0.38
CA VAL A 57 1.36 12.28 1.06
C VAL A 57 0.30 13.06 1.82
N LYS A 58 -0.91 13.24 1.27
CA LYS A 58 -2.02 13.90 1.98
C LYS A 58 -2.49 13.13 3.22
N LEU A 59 -2.33 11.81 3.23
CA LEU A 59 -2.58 10.96 4.39
C LEU A 59 -1.41 10.97 5.40
N GLY A 60 -0.37 11.76 5.15
CA GLY A 60 0.81 11.85 6.02
C GLY A 60 1.86 10.76 5.77
N CYS A 61 1.74 9.99 4.68
CA CYS A 61 2.75 9.00 4.30
C CYS A 61 3.73 9.62 3.31
N THR A 62 4.95 9.89 3.76
CA THR A 62 6.08 10.33 2.90
C THR A 62 7.18 9.27 2.81
N ALA A 63 6.95 8.09 3.39
CA ALA A 63 7.89 6.99 3.40
C ALA A 63 7.84 6.22 2.06
N PRO A 64 8.94 5.56 1.65
CA PRO A 64 8.95 4.68 0.48
C PRO A 64 7.99 3.51 0.66
N VAL A 65 7.73 2.72 -0.38
CA VAL A 65 6.98 1.44 -0.25
C VAL A 65 7.77 0.41 0.58
N PRO A 66 7.11 -0.61 1.17
CA PRO A 66 5.67 -0.89 1.15
C PRO A 66 4.86 0.00 2.08
N ILE A 67 3.67 0.42 1.63
CA ILE A 67 2.73 1.16 2.49
C ILE A 67 1.55 0.25 2.82
N VAL A 68 1.32 0.00 4.11
CA VAL A 68 0.31 -0.95 4.57
C VAL A 68 -0.91 -0.22 5.13
N PHE A 69 -2.09 -0.65 4.68
CA PHE A 69 -3.38 -0.27 5.23
C PHE A 69 -4.02 -1.46 5.95
N ILE A 70 -4.62 -1.23 7.11
CA ILE A 70 -5.38 -2.25 7.86
C ILE A 70 -6.70 -1.64 8.30
N GLY A 71 -7.82 -2.18 7.82
CA GLY A 71 -9.15 -1.67 8.17
C GLY A 71 -9.31 -0.18 7.83
N GLY A 72 -8.70 0.24 6.73
CA GLY A 72 -8.66 1.62 6.25
C GLY A 72 -7.78 2.60 7.00
N LYS A 73 -6.99 2.12 7.95
CA LYS A 73 -5.97 2.93 8.62
C LYS A 73 -4.60 2.68 7.99
N LEU A 74 -3.92 3.77 7.67
CA LEU A 74 -2.50 3.75 7.29
C LEU A 74 -1.67 3.31 8.50
N MET A 75 -0.94 2.20 8.37
CA MET A 75 -0.02 1.72 9.40
C MET A 75 1.40 2.25 9.23
N GLY A 76 1.75 2.66 8.00
CA GLY A 76 3.06 3.21 7.67
C GLY A 76 3.83 2.32 6.69
N SER A 77 5.14 2.56 6.65
CA SER A 77 6.11 1.82 5.84
C SER A 77 7.24 1.28 6.70
N THR A 78 8.16 0.53 6.10
CA THR A 78 9.29 -0.14 6.74
C THR A 78 10.52 0.76 6.96
N ASN A 79 10.36 2.06 7.24
CA ASN A 79 11.47 2.99 7.53
C ASN A 79 11.11 4.06 8.57
#